data_AF-A0A951B253-F1
#
_entry.id   AF-A0A951B253-F1
#
_cell.length_a   1.000
_cell.length_b   1.000
_cell.length_c   1.000
_cell.angle_alpha   90.00
_cell.angle_beta   90.00
_cell.angle_gamma   90.00
#
_symmetry.space_group_name_H-M   'P 1'
#
loop_
_entity.id
_entity.type
_entity.pdbx_description
1 polymer ?
#
loop_
_entity_poly.entity_id
_entity_poly.type
_entity_poly.pdbx_seq_one_letter_code
_entity_poly.pdbx_strand_id
1 'polypeptide(L)'
;KSGSETVKGYVFTPHSQPVKGKLPAIIVVHEWWGLVPWVSEQAQKFADQGYLTLAIDLYRGQSATTPDRAHELMRAVPEDRSARDLKAAFDYLKTRDDVDTSRIGTIGWCMGGGYALKLAELEPTLRAAVINYGAITSDADTLKPIGASVLGIFGGKDEGIRPDDVRAFEKAMKAQGTNVEIFIYDDAGHGFENPNNKRGYNQKDAEEAYRHQTEFFARTLKP
;
A
#
# COMPACT_ATOMS: atom_id res chain seq x y z
N LYS A 1 12.51 14.73 -2.55
CA LYS A 1 12.49 15.37 -3.88
C LYS A 1 12.11 14.32 -4.91
N SER A 2 11.23 14.62 -5.86
CA SER A 2 10.79 13.70 -6.92
C SER A 2 11.28 14.25 -8.25
N GLY A 3 12.54 13.92 -8.62
CA GLY A 3 13.24 14.66 -9.67
C GLY A 3 13.35 16.16 -9.33
N SER A 4 12.92 17.03 -10.25
CA SER A 4 12.84 18.48 -10.03
C SER A 4 11.63 18.91 -9.19
N GLU A 5 10.63 18.02 -9.02
CA GLU A 5 9.40 18.30 -8.29
C GLU A 5 9.51 17.94 -6.80
N THR A 6 8.47 18.28 -6.04
CA THR A 6 8.32 17.91 -4.64
C THR A 6 6.98 17.23 -4.41
N VAL A 7 7.02 15.98 -3.99
CA VAL A 7 5.89 15.26 -3.40
C VAL A 7 5.84 15.55 -1.90
N LYS A 8 4.63 15.76 -1.38
CA LYS A 8 4.40 15.92 0.07
C LYS A 8 4.01 14.57 0.67
N GLY A 9 4.25 14.44 1.96
CA GLY A 9 3.78 13.32 2.74
C GLY A 9 3.70 13.71 4.20
N TYR A 10 2.94 12.93 4.96
CA TYR A 10 2.69 13.14 6.38
C TYR A 10 3.30 11.98 7.14
N VAL A 11 4.13 12.30 8.13
CA VAL A 11 4.77 11.30 8.98
C VAL A 11 3.92 11.13 10.23
N PHE A 12 3.62 9.88 10.57
CA PHE A 12 2.96 9.51 11.82
C PHE A 12 3.89 8.63 12.63
N THR A 13 3.86 8.84 13.95
CA THR A 13 4.70 8.14 14.93
C THR A 13 3.81 7.61 16.07
N PRO A 14 4.26 6.58 16.81
CA PRO A 14 3.47 6.03 17.92
C PRO A 14 3.10 7.11 18.95
N HIS A 15 1.83 7.19 19.34
CA HIS A 15 1.39 8.17 20.36
C HIS A 15 1.79 7.81 21.79
N SER A 16 1.79 6.51 22.11
CA SER A 16 1.73 6.05 23.52
C SER A 16 2.98 5.31 24.01
N GLN A 17 4.00 5.13 23.17
CA GLN A 17 5.21 4.40 23.55
C GLN A 17 6.47 5.24 23.30
N PRO A 18 7.40 5.31 24.27
CA PRO A 18 8.72 5.88 24.02
C PRO A 18 9.41 5.10 22.90
N VAL A 19 9.69 5.77 21.78
CA VAL A 19 10.43 5.19 20.67
C VAL A 19 11.86 4.90 21.13
N LYS A 20 12.23 3.62 21.19
CA LYS A 20 13.59 3.18 21.50
C LYS A 20 14.31 2.78 20.22
N GLY A 21 15.33 3.55 19.84
CA GLY A 21 16.11 3.27 18.63
C GLY A 21 15.35 3.61 17.35
N LYS A 22 15.74 2.98 16.25
CA LYS A 22 15.19 3.25 14.92
C LYS A 22 13.97 2.36 14.65
N LEU A 23 12.89 2.95 14.15
CA LEU A 23 11.65 2.25 13.85
C LEU A 23 11.67 1.63 12.46
N PRO A 24 11.06 0.44 12.26
CA PRO A 24 10.66 0.04 10.93
C PRO A 24 9.65 1.04 10.36
N ALA A 25 9.65 1.21 9.04
CA ALA A 25 8.82 2.21 8.39
C ALA A 25 7.89 1.65 7.33
N ILE A 26 6.72 2.27 7.17
CA ILE A 26 5.70 1.89 6.18
C ILE A 26 5.33 3.10 5.33
N ILE A 27 5.47 2.97 4.01
CA ILE A 27 4.96 3.95 3.05
C ILE A 27 3.49 3.63 2.78
N VAL A 28 2.60 4.56 3.11
CA VAL A 28 1.14 4.41 3.00
C VAL A 28 0.65 5.16 1.77
N VAL A 29 0.01 4.45 0.84
CA VAL A 29 -0.46 5.01 -0.43
C VAL A 29 -1.99 5.03 -0.47
N HIS A 30 -2.54 6.22 -0.71
CA HIS A 30 -3.98 6.45 -0.69
C HIS A 30 -4.74 5.81 -1.86
N GLU A 31 -6.05 5.63 -1.69
CA GLU A 31 -6.98 5.27 -2.76
C GLU A 31 -7.12 6.42 -3.79
N TRP A 32 -7.93 6.21 -4.82
CA TRP A 32 -8.26 7.22 -5.82
C TRP A 32 -8.91 8.52 -5.28
N TRP A 33 -9.32 8.55 -4.00
CA TRP A 33 -9.88 9.72 -3.32
C TRP A 33 -8.84 10.78 -2.96
N GLY A 34 -7.55 10.44 -3.03
CA GLY A 34 -6.46 11.27 -2.48
C GLY A 34 -6.19 10.96 -1.02
N LEU A 35 -5.30 11.73 -0.41
CA LEU A 35 -4.94 11.57 1.01
C LEU A 35 -6.04 12.14 1.93
N VAL A 36 -7.14 11.40 2.04
CA VAL A 36 -8.32 11.73 2.85
C VAL A 36 -8.16 11.26 4.30
N PRO A 37 -8.97 11.75 5.26
CA PRO A 37 -8.82 11.42 6.69
C PRO A 37 -8.72 9.92 6.99
N TRP A 38 -9.53 9.10 6.31
CA TRP A 38 -9.49 7.64 6.49
C TRP A 38 -8.11 7.01 6.22
N VAL A 39 -7.36 7.51 5.24
CA VAL A 39 -6.01 7.02 4.94
C VAL A 39 -5.01 7.46 6.02
N SER A 40 -5.12 8.71 6.49
CA SER A 40 -4.33 9.21 7.62
C SER A 40 -4.61 8.43 8.89
N GLU A 41 -5.87 8.04 9.13
CA GLU A 41 -6.26 7.17 10.24
C GLU A 41 -5.63 5.77 10.12
N GLN A 42 -5.59 5.17 8.91
CA GLN A 42 -4.88 3.90 8.72
C GLN A 42 -3.38 4.06 8.97
N ALA A 43 -2.76 5.14 8.47
CA ALA A 43 -1.35 5.44 8.70
C ALA A 43 -1.03 5.58 10.19
N GLN A 44 -1.89 6.26 10.96
CA GLN A 44 -1.74 6.38 12.41
C GLN A 44 -1.95 5.04 13.13
N LYS A 45 -2.94 4.22 12.70
CA LYS A 45 -3.16 2.89 13.27
C LYS A 45 -1.90 2.03 13.21
N PHE A 46 -1.23 1.99 12.06
CA PHE A 46 0.06 1.31 11.96
C PHE A 46 1.13 2.02 12.79
N ALA A 47 1.19 3.35 12.83
CA ALA A 47 2.14 4.03 13.69
C ALA A 47 1.99 3.62 15.17
N ASP A 48 0.76 3.50 15.66
CA ASP A 48 0.47 3.03 17.03
C ASP A 48 0.79 1.54 17.26
N GLN A 49 1.08 0.77 16.21
CA GLN A 49 1.64 -0.59 16.29
C GLN A 49 3.18 -0.61 16.38
N GLY A 50 3.86 0.55 16.44
CA GLY A 50 5.31 0.64 16.56
C GLY A 50 6.05 0.90 15.24
N TYR A 51 5.35 1.32 14.19
CA TYR A 51 5.98 1.73 12.93
C TYR A 51 6.14 3.26 12.85
N LEU A 52 7.08 3.73 12.04
CA LEU A 52 7.00 5.07 11.47
C LEU A 52 6.23 4.97 10.16
N THR A 53 5.14 5.71 9.98
CA THR A 53 4.42 5.69 8.70
C THR A 53 4.60 7.00 7.94
N LEU A 54 4.73 6.89 6.62
CA LEU A 54 4.77 8.02 5.71
C LEU A 54 3.61 7.88 4.73
N ALA A 55 2.53 8.63 4.97
CA ALA A 55 1.42 8.71 4.04
C ALA A 55 1.75 9.73 2.93
N ILE A 56 1.93 9.25 1.71
CA ILE A 56 2.34 10.09 0.58
C ILE A 56 1.12 10.72 -0.09
N ASP A 57 1.28 11.94 -0.58
CA ASP A 57 0.24 12.69 -1.28
C ASP A 57 0.56 12.77 -2.77
N LEU A 58 0.09 11.76 -3.51
CA LEU A 58 0.30 11.66 -4.96
C LEU A 58 -0.53 12.70 -5.73
N TYR A 59 -1.53 13.32 -5.10
CA TYR A 59 -2.43 14.29 -5.72
C TYR A 59 -2.06 15.75 -5.40
N ARG A 60 -0.93 15.99 -4.74
CA ARG A 60 -0.39 17.34 -4.48
C ARG A 60 -1.37 18.24 -3.71
N GLY A 61 -2.05 17.67 -2.72
CA GLY A 61 -2.97 18.34 -1.81
C GLY A 61 -4.42 18.32 -2.29
N GLN A 62 -4.68 17.71 -3.45
CA GLN A 62 -6.03 17.53 -3.97
C GLN A 62 -6.64 16.23 -3.46
N SER A 63 -7.95 16.24 -3.25
CA SER A 63 -8.74 15.07 -2.91
C SER A 63 -10.10 15.14 -3.61
N ALA A 64 -10.83 14.03 -3.60
CA ALA A 64 -12.14 13.91 -4.19
C ALA A 64 -13.17 13.49 -3.15
N THR A 65 -14.39 14.00 -3.31
CA THR A 65 -15.59 13.59 -2.57
C THR A 65 -16.66 13.02 -3.50
N THR A 66 -16.44 13.06 -4.82
CA THR A 66 -17.31 12.50 -5.85
C THR A 66 -16.53 11.56 -6.78
N PRO A 67 -17.15 10.47 -7.29
CA PRO A 67 -16.49 9.54 -8.20
C PRO A 67 -15.91 10.20 -9.45
N ASP A 68 -16.62 11.17 -10.04
CA ASP A 68 -16.15 11.87 -11.24
C ASP A 68 -14.83 12.61 -10.99
N ARG A 69 -14.73 13.30 -9.84
CA ARG A 69 -13.49 13.99 -9.45
C ARG A 69 -12.38 13.00 -9.10
N ALA A 70 -12.71 11.87 -8.46
CA ALA A 70 -11.73 10.83 -8.15
C ALA A 70 -11.14 10.22 -9.43
N HIS A 71 -11.99 9.94 -10.43
CA HIS A 71 -11.58 9.50 -11.75
C HIS A 71 -10.69 10.52 -12.47
N GLU A 72 -11.07 11.80 -12.44
CA GLU A 72 -10.28 12.87 -13.05
C GLU A 72 -8.88 12.96 -12.42
N LEU A 73 -8.81 12.98 -11.08
CA LEU A 73 -7.55 13.04 -10.35
C LEU A 73 -6.67 11.83 -10.63
N MET A 74 -7.23 10.62 -10.62
CA MET A 74 -6.51 9.39 -10.88
C MET A 74 -5.87 9.40 -12.28
N ARG A 75 -6.64 9.78 -13.31
CA ARG A 75 -6.12 9.88 -14.69
C ARG A 75 -5.11 11.00 -14.88
N ALA A 76 -5.16 12.02 -14.04
CA ALA A 76 -4.24 13.15 -14.09
C ALA A 76 -2.87 12.84 -13.46
N VAL A 77 -2.66 11.66 -12.86
CA VAL A 77 -1.35 11.24 -12.36
C VAL A 77 -0.54 10.59 -13.48
N PRO A 78 0.55 11.21 -13.95
CA PRO A 78 1.42 10.58 -14.95
C PRO A 78 2.15 9.36 -14.34
N GLU A 79 2.28 8.28 -15.11
CA GLU A 79 2.91 7.04 -14.64
C GLU A 79 4.36 7.29 -14.19
N ASP A 80 5.13 8.01 -15.01
CA ASP A 80 6.52 8.36 -14.71
C ASP A 80 6.64 9.17 -13.40
N ARG A 81 5.70 10.10 -13.16
CA ARG A 81 5.67 10.91 -11.94
C ARG A 81 5.35 10.06 -10.73
N SER A 82 4.37 9.16 -10.81
CA SER A 82 4.03 8.26 -9.69
C SER A 82 5.21 7.38 -9.28
N ALA A 83 5.94 6.82 -10.26
CA ALA A 83 7.13 6.01 -9.99
C ALA A 83 8.24 6.81 -9.28
N ARG A 84 8.50 8.05 -9.74
CA ARG A 84 9.45 8.95 -9.07
C ARG A 84 9.00 9.32 -7.66
N ASP A 85 7.71 9.59 -7.46
CA ASP A 85 7.15 9.97 -6.15
C ASP A 85 7.28 8.83 -5.14
N LEU A 86 6.96 7.60 -5.55
CA LEU A 86 7.10 6.39 -4.73
C LEU A 86 8.57 6.15 -4.35
N LYS A 87 9.48 6.23 -5.32
CA LYS A 87 10.92 6.11 -5.07
C LYS A 87 11.44 7.20 -4.14
N ALA A 88 10.99 8.44 -4.34
CA ALA A 88 11.35 9.57 -3.49
C ALA A 88 10.89 9.40 -2.03
N ALA A 89 9.72 8.76 -1.82
CA ALA A 89 9.23 8.43 -0.49
C ALA A 89 10.13 7.40 0.21
N PHE A 90 10.52 6.34 -0.50
CA PHE A 90 11.48 5.36 -0.01
C PHE A 90 12.84 5.99 0.31
N ASP A 91 13.40 6.75 -0.63
CA ASP A 91 14.69 7.41 -0.45
C ASP A 91 14.68 8.41 0.71
N TYR A 92 13.58 9.15 0.89
CA TYR A 92 13.41 10.03 2.05
C TYR A 92 13.47 9.26 3.38
N LEU A 93 12.80 8.11 3.49
CA LEU A 93 12.87 7.25 4.68
C LEU A 93 14.29 6.74 4.93
N LYS A 94 15.07 6.44 3.87
CA LYS A 94 16.49 6.06 4.00
C LYS A 94 17.37 7.17 4.61
N THR A 95 16.99 8.44 4.46
CA THR A 95 17.75 9.57 5.03
C THR A 95 17.42 9.87 6.49
N ARG A 96 16.38 9.23 7.05
CA ARG A 96 15.93 9.53 8.40
C ARG A 96 16.74 8.78 9.46
N ASP A 97 17.11 9.51 10.49
CA ASP A 97 17.90 9.06 11.64
C ASP A 97 17.12 8.07 12.51
N ASP A 98 15.79 8.23 12.56
CA ASP A 98 14.84 7.47 13.36
C ASP A 98 14.22 6.28 12.60
N VAL A 99 14.65 6.00 11.37
CA VAL A 99 14.16 4.87 10.55
C VAL A 99 15.23 3.79 10.42
N ASP A 100 14.85 2.55 10.71
CA ASP A 100 15.64 1.38 10.37
C ASP A 100 15.50 1.13 8.86
N THR A 101 16.50 1.61 8.13
CA THR A 101 16.49 1.61 6.68
C THR A 101 16.55 0.21 6.05
N SER A 102 16.72 -0.85 6.85
CA SER A 102 16.64 -2.25 6.40
C SER A 102 15.23 -2.85 6.52
N ARG A 103 14.30 -2.14 7.15
CA ARG A 103 12.94 -2.59 7.47
C ARG A 103 11.91 -1.56 7.01
N ILE A 104 11.91 -1.28 5.71
CA ILE A 104 10.93 -0.41 5.06
C ILE A 104 9.96 -1.28 4.24
N GLY A 105 8.66 -1.09 4.46
CA GLY A 105 7.61 -1.68 3.66
C GLY A 105 6.66 -0.65 3.06
N THR A 106 5.66 -1.12 2.33
CA THR A 106 4.60 -0.29 1.76
C THR A 106 3.24 -0.96 1.86
N ILE A 107 2.19 -0.16 1.95
CA ILE A 107 0.80 -0.58 1.91
C ILE A 107 0.00 0.42 1.10
N GLY A 108 -1.00 -0.05 0.37
CA GLY A 108 -2.01 0.81 -0.21
C GLY A 108 -3.28 0.08 -0.60
N TRP A 109 -4.31 0.85 -0.90
CA TRP A 109 -5.66 0.38 -1.22
C TRP A 109 -6.09 0.86 -2.61
N CYS A 110 -6.82 0.03 -3.36
CA CYS A 110 -7.29 0.38 -4.71
C CYS A 110 -6.10 0.80 -5.61
N MET A 111 -6.13 2.02 -6.16
CA MET A 111 -5.00 2.64 -6.87
C MET A 111 -3.70 2.56 -6.05
N GLY A 112 -3.77 2.82 -4.75
CA GLY A 112 -2.63 2.73 -3.85
C GLY A 112 -2.08 1.32 -3.70
N GLY A 113 -2.92 0.28 -3.81
CA GLY A 113 -2.48 -1.12 -3.78
C GLY A 113 -1.64 -1.46 -5.02
N GLY A 114 -2.05 -0.97 -6.20
CA GLY A 114 -1.24 -1.08 -7.41
C GLY A 114 0.10 -0.33 -7.29
N TYR A 115 0.10 0.83 -6.64
CA TYR A 115 1.35 1.57 -6.36
C TYR A 115 2.23 0.92 -5.30
N ALA A 116 1.66 0.20 -4.33
CA ALA A 116 2.42 -0.61 -3.39
C ALA A 116 3.18 -1.73 -4.13
N LEU A 117 2.52 -2.42 -5.07
CA LEU A 117 3.17 -3.38 -5.96
C LEU A 117 4.25 -2.70 -6.83
N LYS A 118 3.93 -1.57 -7.47
CA LYS A 118 4.88 -0.81 -8.30
C LYS A 118 6.14 -0.43 -7.54
N LEU A 119 6.03 -0.01 -6.29
CA LEU A 119 7.20 0.31 -5.47
C LEU A 119 8.03 -0.94 -5.19
N ALA A 120 7.40 -2.10 -4.94
CA ALA A 120 8.11 -3.37 -4.77
C ALA A 120 8.87 -3.81 -6.03
N GLU A 121 8.36 -3.50 -7.22
CA GLU A 121 9.06 -3.71 -8.49
C GLU A 121 10.22 -2.74 -8.72
N LEU A 122 10.12 -1.51 -8.18
CA LEU A 122 11.11 -0.45 -8.38
C LEU A 122 12.27 -0.50 -7.38
N GLU A 123 12.05 -1.06 -6.18
CA GLU A 123 12.99 -0.98 -5.07
C GLU A 123 13.36 -2.38 -4.54
N PRO A 124 14.50 -2.94 -5.00
CA PRO A 124 14.96 -4.27 -4.59
C PRO A 124 15.20 -4.43 -3.09
N THR A 125 15.44 -3.33 -2.37
CA THR A 125 15.67 -3.35 -0.92
C THR A 125 14.41 -3.14 -0.08
N LEU A 126 13.25 -2.99 -0.71
CA LEU A 126 11.96 -2.95 -0.01
C LEU A 126 11.70 -4.31 0.64
N ARG A 127 11.32 -4.31 1.92
CA ARG A 127 11.24 -5.54 2.71
C ARG A 127 9.88 -6.23 2.61
N ALA A 128 8.81 -5.45 2.48
CA ALA A 128 7.43 -5.93 2.51
C ALA A 128 6.50 -5.02 1.69
N ALA A 129 5.53 -5.60 1.00
CA ALA A 129 4.47 -4.88 0.29
C ALA A 129 3.10 -5.50 0.59
N VAL A 130 2.12 -4.65 0.89
CA VAL A 130 0.72 -5.04 1.11
C VAL A 130 -0.15 -4.40 0.04
N ILE A 131 -0.85 -5.23 -0.71
CA ILE A 131 -1.71 -4.86 -1.83
C ILE A 131 -3.16 -5.12 -1.43
N ASN A 132 -3.90 -4.07 -1.10
CA ASN A 132 -5.33 -4.19 -0.82
C ASN A 132 -6.14 -3.83 -2.06
N TYR A 133 -6.78 -4.84 -2.67
CA TYR A 133 -7.65 -4.75 -3.84
C TYR A 133 -7.11 -3.81 -4.93
N GLY A 134 -5.79 -3.88 -5.17
CA GLY A 134 -5.08 -3.04 -6.11
C GLY A 134 -4.85 -3.72 -7.45
N ALA A 135 -4.51 -2.91 -8.46
CA ALA A 135 -4.08 -3.42 -9.76
C ALA A 135 -2.86 -4.34 -9.61
N ILE A 136 -2.88 -5.46 -10.32
CA ILE A 136 -1.83 -6.50 -10.31
C ILE A 136 -1.42 -6.85 -11.73
N THR A 137 -0.20 -7.35 -11.89
CA THR A 137 0.31 -7.90 -13.15
C THR A 137 0.17 -9.42 -13.10
N SER A 138 -0.90 -9.97 -13.68
CA SER A 138 -1.17 -11.41 -13.67
C SER A 138 -0.37 -12.20 -14.71
N ASP A 139 0.24 -11.51 -15.67
CA ASP A 139 1.10 -12.09 -16.69
C ASP A 139 2.54 -12.28 -16.16
N ALA A 140 2.98 -13.54 -16.14
CA ALA A 140 4.29 -13.91 -15.64
C ALA A 140 5.45 -13.37 -16.51
N ASP A 141 5.22 -13.14 -17.79
CA ASP A 141 6.26 -12.65 -18.72
C ASP A 141 6.56 -11.16 -18.53
N THR A 142 5.61 -10.42 -17.95
CA THR A 142 5.72 -8.98 -17.70
C THR A 142 5.90 -8.62 -16.23
N LEU A 143 5.65 -9.57 -15.32
CA LEU A 143 5.89 -9.42 -13.89
C LEU A 143 7.40 -9.31 -13.58
N LYS A 144 7.80 -8.17 -13.02
CA LYS A 144 9.20 -7.93 -12.65
C LYS A 144 9.59 -8.70 -11.40
N PRO A 145 10.86 -9.10 -11.24
CA PRO A 145 11.34 -9.72 -10.00
C PRO A 145 11.12 -8.81 -8.79
N ILE A 146 10.52 -9.36 -7.74
CA ILE A 146 10.25 -8.65 -6.48
C ILE A 146 11.01 -9.31 -5.33
N GLY A 147 11.89 -8.55 -4.68
CA GLY A 147 12.64 -8.98 -3.50
C GLY A 147 11.86 -8.84 -2.18
N ALA A 148 10.81 -8.02 -2.16
CA ALA A 148 9.94 -7.85 -1.00
C ALA A 148 9.10 -9.11 -0.75
N SER A 149 8.77 -9.38 0.52
CA SER A 149 7.63 -10.26 0.82
C SER A 149 6.34 -9.54 0.45
N VAL A 150 5.33 -10.25 -0.05
CA VAL A 150 4.08 -9.67 -0.53
C VAL A 150 2.87 -10.29 0.18
N LEU A 151 1.97 -9.43 0.65
CA LEU A 151 0.63 -9.80 1.07
C LEU A 151 -0.38 -9.17 0.11
N GLY A 152 -1.29 -9.97 -0.42
CA GLY A 152 -2.43 -9.49 -1.20
C GLY A 152 -3.76 -9.78 -0.51
N ILE A 153 -4.63 -8.78 -0.48
CA ILE A 153 -5.96 -8.82 0.14
C ILE A 153 -6.96 -8.43 -0.95
N PHE A 154 -7.84 -9.34 -1.37
CA PHE A 154 -8.74 -9.14 -2.51
C PHE A 154 -10.18 -9.56 -2.22
N GLY A 155 -11.14 -9.00 -2.95
CA GLY A 155 -12.54 -9.38 -2.86
C GLY A 155 -12.92 -10.47 -3.88
N GLY A 156 -13.72 -11.45 -3.47
CA GLY A 156 -14.25 -12.51 -4.33
C GLY A 156 -15.29 -12.03 -5.36
N LYS A 157 -15.92 -10.89 -5.09
CA LYS A 157 -16.90 -10.22 -5.98
C LYS A 157 -16.33 -8.99 -6.68
N ASP A 158 -15.01 -8.80 -6.66
CA ASP A 158 -14.37 -7.70 -7.39
C ASP A 158 -14.36 -7.99 -8.90
N GLU A 159 -15.07 -7.17 -9.67
CA GLU A 159 -15.17 -7.30 -11.13
C GLU A 159 -14.00 -6.64 -11.87
N GLY A 160 -13.29 -5.73 -11.20
CA GLY A 160 -12.12 -5.02 -11.72
C GLY A 160 -10.82 -5.77 -11.48
N ILE A 161 -10.63 -6.29 -10.26
CA ILE A 161 -9.50 -7.15 -9.89
C ILE A 161 -10.04 -8.57 -9.65
N ARG A 162 -10.19 -9.32 -10.74
CA ARG A 162 -10.93 -10.59 -10.70
C ARG A 162 -10.15 -11.66 -9.92
N PRO A 163 -10.84 -12.55 -9.19
CA PRO A 163 -10.18 -13.64 -8.45
C PRO A 163 -9.26 -14.52 -9.30
N ASP A 164 -9.62 -14.76 -10.58
CA ASP A 164 -8.78 -15.54 -11.49
C ASP A 164 -7.46 -14.83 -11.82
N ASP A 165 -7.49 -13.50 -12.02
CA ASP A 165 -6.29 -12.68 -12.21
C ASP A 165 -5.41 -12.69 -10.95
N VAL A 166 -6.03 -12.63 -9.77
CA VAL A 166 -5.35 -12.71 -8.47
C VAL A 166 -4.63 -14.06 -8.31
N ARG A 167 -5.29 -15.17 -8.65
CA ARG A 167 -4.69 -16.52 -8.60
C ARG A 167 -3.55 -16.68 -9.62
N ALA A 168 -3.70 -16.10 -10.80
CA ALA A 168 -2.64 -16.09 -11.81
C ALA A 168 -1.41 -15.29 -11.33
N PHE A 169 -1.63 -14.12 -10.74
CA PHE A 169 -0.58 -13.31 -10.11
C PHE A 169 0.13 -14.07 -8.98
N GLU A 170 -0.61 -14.72 -8.07
CA GLU A 170 -0.02 -15.53 -6.99
C GLU A 170 0.90 -16.62 -7.55
N LYS A 171 0.44 -17.33 -8.58
CA LYS A 171 1.21 -18.39 -9.25
C LYS A 171 2.48 -17.82 -9.88
N ALA A 172 2.39 -16.68 -10.57
CA ALA A 172 3.54 -16.03 -11.19
C ALA A 172 4.58 -15.60 -10.15
N MET A 173 4.15 -14.97 -9.05
CA MET A 173 5.01 -14.56 -7.94
C MET A 173 5.72 -15.75 -7.28
N LYS A 174 4.99 -16.85 -7.04
CA LYS A 174 5.57 -18.10 -6.49
C LYS A 174 6.59 -18.72 -7.45
N ALA A 175 6.33 -18.69 -8.76
CA ALA A 175 7.25 -19.22 -9.76
C ALA A 175 8.58 -18.44 -9.82
N GLN A 176 8.57 -17.16 -9.47
CA GLN A 176 9.78 -16.32 -9.34
C GLN A 176 10.47 -16.49 -7.97
N GLY A 177 9.92 -17.28 -7.06
CA GLY A 177 10.46 -17.49 -5.71
C GLY A 177 10.12 -16.38 -4.71
N THR A 178 9.20 -15.47 -5.05
CA THR A 178 8.76 -14.43 -4.12
C THR A 178 7.93 -15.03 -2.98
N ASN A 179 8.19 -14.60 -1.76
CA ASN A 179 7.37 -14.94 -0.60
C ASN A 179 6.04 -14.17 -0.67
N VAL A 180 4.99 -14.82 -1.17
CA VAL A 180 3.67 -14.22 -1.37
C VAL A 180 2.57 -14.98 -0.60
N GLU A 181 1.72 -14.21 0.10
CA GLU A 181 0.51 -14.66 0.77
C GLU A 181 -0.69 -13.92 0.17
N ILE A 182 -1.77 -14.62 -0.19
CA ILE A 182 -2.97 -14.03 -0.78
C ILE A 182 -4.21 -14.47 -0.01
N PHE A 183 -5.08 -13.52 0.32
CA PHE A 183 -6.42 -13.76 0.86
C PHE A 183 -7.47 -13.19 -0.10
N ILE A 184 -8.47 -14.01 -0.41
CA ILE A 184 -9.63 -13.62 -1.22
C ILE A 184 -10.87 -13.78 -0.33
N TYR A 185 -11.61 -12.70 -0.11
CA TYR A 185 -12.81 -12.68 0.71
C TYR A 185 -14.04 -12.87 -0.17
N ASP A 186 -14.61 -14.08 -0.17
CA ASP A 186 -15.64 -14.52 -1.13
C ASP A 186 -16.82 -13.55 -1.28
N ASP A 187 -17.25 -12.92 -0.19
CA ASP A 187 -18.41 -12.02 -0.19
C ASP A 187 -18.09 -10.55 -0.42
N ALA A 188 -16.82 -10.17 -0.41
CA ALA A 188 -16.37 -8.79 -0.53
C ALA A 188 -16.19 -8.36 -1.99
N GLY A 189 -16.57 -7.12 -2.28
CA GLY A 189 -16.25 -6.44 -3.54
C GLY A 189 -15.09 -5.46 -3.40
N HIS A 190 -14.87 -4.63 -4.43
CA HIS A 190 -13.83 -3.61 -4.41
C HIS A 190 -14.05 -2.58 -3.28
N GLY A 191 -12.98 -2.19 -2.58
CA GLY A 191 -13.06 -1.16 -1.53
C GLY A 191 -13.79 -1.60 -0.26
N PHE A 192 -13.80 -2.91 0.04
CA PHE A 192 -14.54 -3.45 1.19
C PHE A 192 -13.95 -3.07 2.56
N GLU A 193 -12.69 -2.66 2.62
CA GLU A 193 -12.04 -2.20 3.85
C GLU A 193 -12.44 -0.77 4.25
N ASN A 194 -12.91 0.04 3.30
CA ASN A 194 -13.18 1.45 3.53
C ASN A 194 -14.63 1.69 3.98
N PRO A 195 -14.89 2.10 5.24
CA PRO A 195 -16.24 2.37 5.75
C PRO A 195 -16.94 3.56 5.09
N ASN A 196 -16.24 4.36 4.28
CA ASN A 196 -16.84 5.40 3.45
C ASN A 196 -17.47 4.84 2.17
N ASN A 197 -17.10 3.62 1.76
CA ASN A 197 -17.79 2.87 0.71
C ASN A 197 -19.09 2.27 1.27
N LYS A 198 -20.15 3.08 1.42
CA LYS A 198 -21.40 2.69 2.08
C LYS A 198 -22.11 1.48 1.44
N ARG A 199 -21.79 1.13 0.20
CA ARG A 199 -22.37 -0.02 -0.51
C ARG A 199 -21.49 -1.27 -0.45
N GLY A 200 -20.18 -1.11 -0.48
CA GLY A 200 -19.23 -2.23 -0.55
C GLY A 200 -18.50 -2.54 0.75
N TYR A 201 -18.57 -1.68 1.77
CA TYR A 201 -17.93 -1.91 3.06
C TYR A 201 -18.44 -3.19 3.71
N ASN A 202 -17.51 -4.07 4.09
CA ASN A 202 -17.80 -5.27 4.86
C ASN A 202 -16.94 -5.24 6.12
N GLN A 203 -17.57 -4.95 7.27
CA GLN A 203 -16.86 -4.78 8.54
C GLN A 203 -16.07 -6.03 8.94
N LYS A 204 -16.68 -7.21 8.84
CA LYS A 204 -16.06 -8.46 9.26
C LYS A 204 -14.79 -8.73 8.45
N ASP A 205 -14.91 -8.62 7.12
CA ASP A 205 -13.79 -8.88 6.22
C ASP A 205 -12.71 -7.79 6.35
N ALA A 206 -13.10 -6.53 6.61
CA ALA A 206 -12.17 -5.43 6.85
C ALA A 206 -11.36 -5.62 8.15
N GLU A 207 -11.99 -6.07 9.23
CA GLU A 207 -11.33 -6.38 10.50
C GLU A 207 -10.36 -7.56 10.34
N GLU A 208 -10.75 -8.58 9.60
CA GLU A 208 -9.89 -9.72 9.30
C GLU A 208 -8.71 -9.34 8.39
N ALA A 209 -8.95 -8.54 7.35
CA ALA A 209 -7.90 -7.99 6.49
C ALA A 209 -6.87 -7.21 7.32
N TYR A 210 -7.32 -6.33 8.21
CA TYR A 210 -6.44 -5.58 9.11
C TYR A 210 -5.59 -6.50 10.01
N ARG A 211 -6.17 -7.60 10.50
CA ARG A 211 -5.42 -8.61 11.26
C ARG A 211 -4.32 -9.25 10.40
N HIS A 212 -4.61 -9.66 9.17
CA HIS A 212 -3.59 -10.20 8.27
C HIS A 212 -2.48 -9.20 7.95
N GLN A 213 -2.83 -7.93 7.71
CA GLN A 213 -1.87 -6.86 7.45
C GLN A 213 -0.91 -6.65 8.63
N THR A 214 -1.46 -6.57 9.86
CA THR A 214 -0.66 -6.37 11.07
C THR A 214 0.22 -7.59 11.40
N GLU A 215 -0.30 -8.80 11.28
CA GLU A 215 0.48 -10.04 11.45
C GLU A 215 1.60 -10.16 10.41
N PHE A 216 1.33 -9.81 9.16
CA PHE A 216 2.31 -9.84 8.09
C PHE A 216 3.45 -8.84 8.32
N PHE A 217 3.13 -7.59 8.67
CA PHE A 217 4.17 -6.61 9.01
C PHE A 217 4.93 -6.99 10.29
N ALA A 218 4.27 -7.59 11.29
CA ALA A 218 4.96 -8.07 12.48
C ALA A 218 6.02 -9.13 12.14
N ARG A 219 5.74 -10.04 11.20
CA ARG A 219 6.71 -11.05 10.74
C ARG A 219 7.83 -10.46 9.88
N THR A 220 7.50 -9.51 9.00
CA THR A 220 8.41 -9.04 7.94
C THR A 220 9.22 -7.80 8.31
N LEU A 221 8.64 -6.88 9.10
CA LEU A 221 9.23 -5.62 9.52
C LEU A 221 9.56 -5.55 11.02
N LYS A 222 8.95 -6.42 11.85
CA LYS A 222 9.27 -6.59 13.29
C LYS A 222 9.23 -5.26 14.08
N PRO A 223 8.04 -4.69 14.34
CA PRO A 223 7.88 -3.41 15.05
C PRO A 223 8.53 -3.42 16.44
#